data_AF-A0A8X6NNH9-F1
#
_entry.id   AF-A0A8X6NNH9-F1
#
_cell.length_a   1.000
_cell.length_b   1.000
_cell.length_c   1.000
_cell.angle_alpha   90.00
_cell.angle_beta   90.00
_cell.angle_gamma   90.00
#
_symmetry.space_group_name_H-M   'P 1'
#
loop_
_entity.id
_entity.type
_entity.pdbx_description
1 polymer ?
#
loop_
_entity_poly.entity_id
_entity_poly.type
_entity_poly.pdbx_seq_one_letter_code
_entity_poly.pdbx_strand_id
1 'polypeptide(L)'
;MEIVELMMKEPPEKGDNYPHIKNLLLHRFQLTPVALRDRFESHQRRPGTLWSDLVFDLRSYLDNWFAGMKVNDFVGLKELMLTEQLKKRAPIELVDHFIDSRDEFKEATILSEKLDHFETVKKST
;
A
#
# COMPACT_ATOMS: atom_id res chain seq x y z
N MET A 1 -23.52 -3.71 -4.37
CA MET A 1 -23.88 -5.13 -4.15
C MET A 1 -22.80 -5.88 -3.39
N GLU A 2 -21.51 -5.68 -3.67
CA GLU A 2 -20.42 -6.52 -3.13
C GLU A 2 -20.21 -6.53 -1.60
N ILE A 3 -20.48 -5.41 -0.91
CA ILE A 3 -20.35 -5.31 0.57
C ILE A 3 -21.43 -6.14 1.28
N VAL A 4 -22.66 -6.12 0.76
CA VAL A 4 -23.82 -6.78 1.37
C VAL A 4 -23.66 -8.30 1.30
N GLU A 5 -23.15 -8.82 0.18
CA GLU A 5 -22.84 -10.25 0.02
C GLU A 5 -21.72 -10.72 0.95
N LEU A 6 -20.75 -9.85 1.26
CA LEU A 6 -19.68 -10.15 2.20
C LEU A 6 -20.22 -10.29 3.63
N MET A 7 -21.09 -9.37 4.02
CA MET A 7 -21.75 -9.36 5.34
C MET A 7 -22.64 -10.59 5.54
N MET A 8 -23.28 -11.09 4.48
CA MET A 8 -24.13 -12.29 4.52
C MET A 8 -23.36 -13.61 4.66
N LYS A 9 -22.04 -13.63 4.39
CA LYS A 9 -21.19 -14.82 4.53
C LYS A 9 -20.58 -14.97 5.93
N GLU A 10 -20.62 -13.92 6.74
CA GLU A 10 -20.15 -13.96 8.13
C GLU A 10 -21.25 -14.50 9.06
N PRO A 11 -20.88 -15.20 10.13
CA PRO A 11 -21.83 -15.57 11.18
C PRO A 11 -22.52 -14.33 11.75
N PRO A 12 -23.83 -14.37 12.04
CA PRO A 12 -24.57 -13.20 12.55
C PRO A 12 -23.95 -12.62 13.84
N GLU A 13 -23.30 -13.46 14.65
CA GLU A 13 -22.57 -13.07 15.86
C GLU A 13 -21.33 -12.18 15.60
N LYS A 14 -20.78 -12.23 14.39
CA LYS A 14 -19.63 -11.41 13.95
C LYS A 14 -20.03 -10.24 13.06
N GLY A 15 -21.25 -10.25 12.53
CA GLY A 15 -21.84 -9.18 11.71
C GLY A 15 -21.92 -7.83 12.42
N ASP A 16 -22.13 -7.84 13.74
CA ASP A 16 -22.24 -6.63 14.57
C ASP A 16 -20.91 -6.21 15.23
N ASN A 17 -19.84 -7.00 15.07
CA ASN A 17 -18.51 -6.69 15.60
C ASN A 17 -17.79 -5.71 14.67
N TYR A 18 -17.91 -4.41 14.98
CA TYR A 18 -17.33 -3.34 14.17
C TYR A 18 -15.83 -3.51 13.86
N PRO A 19 -14.93 -3.81 14.84
CA PRO A 19 -13.53 -4.14 14.55
C PRO A 19 -13.34 -5.29 13.54
N HIS A 20 -14.14 -6.35 13.65
CA HIS A 20 -14.07 -7.51 12.74
C HIS A 20 -14.52 -7.14 11.34
N ILE A 21 -15.68 -6.51 11.19
CA ILE A 21 -16.21 -6.07 9.89
C ILE A 21 -15.27 -5.03 9.24
N LYS A 22 -14.73 -4.10 10.03
CA LYS A 22 -13.73 -3.14 9.54
C LYS A 22 -12.50 -3.85 8.97
N ASN A 23 -11.91 -4.81 9.68
CA ASN A 23 -10.75 -5.56 9.20
C ASN A 23 -11.09 -6.44 7.99
N LEU A 24 -12.27 -7.08 7.98
CA LEU A 24 -12.75 -7.90 6.87
C LEU A 24 -12.91 -7.07 5.59
N LEU A 25 -13.50 -5.87 5.70
CA LEU A 25 -13.62 -4.92 4.58
C LEU A 25 -12.25 -4.41 4.13
N LEU A 26 -11.38 -4.04 5.08
CA LEU A 26 -10.01 -3.60 4.76
C LEU A 26 -9.22 -4.69 4.00
N HIS A 27 -9.31 -5.94 4.44
CA HIS A 27 -8.66 -7.08 3.82
C HIS A 27 -9.28 -7.41 2.45
N ARG A 28 -10.62 -7.45 2.35
CA ARG A 28 -11.35 -7.77 1.12
C ARG A 28 -11.14 -6.74 0.03
N PHE A 29 -11.17 -5.46 0.36
CA PHE A 29 -10.96 -4.38 -0.61
C PHE A 29 -9.49 -4.11 -0.88
N GLN A 30 -8.57 -4.85 -0.24
CA GLN A 30 -7.13 -4.64 -0.32
C GLN A 30 -6.82 -3.17 -0.05
N LEU A 31 -7.31 -2.64 1.07
CA LEU A 31 -7.07 -1.26 1.50
C LEU A 31 -5.76 -1.16 2.29
N THR A 32 -4.77 -1.99 1.94
CA THR A 32 -3.42 -1.85 2.48
C THR A 32 -2.74 -0.66 1.80
N PRO A 33 -1.78 0.00 2.48
CA PRO A 33 -1.01 1.07 1.87
C PRO A 33 -0.35 0.64 0.55
N VAL A 34 0.24 -0.56 0.49
CA VAL A 34 0.76 -1.17 -0.76
C VAL A 34 -0.26 -1.20 -1.89
N ALA A 35 -1.47 -1.70 -1.64
CA ALA A 35 -2.46 -1.87 -2.70
C ALA A 35 -3.06 -0.53 -3.17
N LEU A 36 -3.18 0.46 -2.28
CA LEU A 36 -3.56 1.82 -2.65
C LEU A 36 -2.49 2.49 -3.54
N ARG A 37 -1.20 2.29 -3.21
CA ARG A 37 -0.09 2.73 -4.06
C ARG A 37 -0.11 2.05 -5.43
N ASP A 38 -0.28 0.73 -5.48
CA ASP A 38 -0.36 -0.02 -6.74
C ASP A 38 -1.53 0.47 -7.61
N ARG A 39 -2.69 0.76 -7.00
CA ARG A 39 -3.83 1.37 -7.70
C ARG A 39 -3.50 2.77 -8.20
N PHE A 40 -2.90 3.62 -7.37
CA PHE A 40 -2.49 4.96 -7.79
C PHE A 40 -1.56 4.93 -9.02
N GLU A 41 -0.62 3.98 -9.08
CA GLU A 41 0.34 3.86 -10.18
C GLU A 41 -0.25 3.23 -11.45
N SER A 42 -1.15 2.25 -11.31
CA SER A 42 -1.65 1.46 -12.43
C SER A 42 -2.99 1.92 -12.99
N HIS A 43 -3.78 2.71 -12.24
CA HIS A 43 -5.14 3.05 -12.63
C HIS A 43 -5.17 3.89 -13.92
N GLN A 44 -5.92 3.40 -14.91
CA GLN A 44 -6.11 4.05 -16.20
C GLN A 44 -7.53 4.59 -16.35
N ARG A 45 -7.67 5.69 -17.09
CA ARG A 45 -8.99 6.22 -17.44
C ARG A 45 -9.77 5.18 -18.26
N ARG A 46 -11.04 4.95 -17.91
CA ARG A 46 -11.91 4.07 -18.68
C ARG A 46 -12.43 4.79 -19.94
N PRO A 47 -12.69 4.06 -21.04
CA PRO A 47 -13.37 4.64 -22.19
C PRO A 47 -14.72 5.23 -21.78
N GLY A 48 -15.01 6.45 -22.21
CA GLY A 48 -16.28 7.13 -21.93
C GLY A 48 -16.40 7.82 -20.58
N THR A 49 -15.38 7.80 -19.71
CA THR A 49 -15.38 8.56 -18.44
C THR A 49 -14.66 9.90 -18.57
N LEU A 50 -14.93 10.83 -17.65
CA LEU A 50 -14.27 12.14 -17.64
C LEU A 50 -12.85 12.02 -17.08
N TRP A 51 -11.99 12.96 -17.47
CA TRP A 51 -10.66 13.09 -16.85
C TRP A 51 -10.75 13.51 -15.37
N SER A 52 -11.78 14.28 -15.01
CA SER A 52 -12.08 14.64 -13.63
C SER A 52 -12.34 13.42 -12.75
N ASP A 53 -12.98 12.38 -13.31
CA ASP A 53 -13.25 11.13 -12.58
C ASP A 53 -11.94 10.41 -12.27
N LEU A 54 -11.01 10.35 -13.23
CA LEU A 54 -9.67 9.80 -12.98
C LEU A 54 -8.93 10.60 -11.91
N VAL A 55 -8.96 11.93 -11.95
CA VAL A 55 -8.31 12.78 -10.93
C VAL A 55 -8.93 12.54 -9.56
N PHE A 56 -10.25 12.39 -9.48
CA PHE A 56 -10.95 12.06 -8.25
C PHE A 56 -10.49 10.72 -7.67
N ASP A 57 -10.43 9.68 -8.50
CA ASP A 57 -9.98 8.35 -8.10
C ASP A 57 -8.51 8.37 -7.65
N LEU A 58 -7.62 8.98 -8.43
CA LEU A 58 -6.19 9.09 -8.10
C LEU A 58 -5.97 9.85 -6.79
N ARG A 59 -6.72 10.94 -6.56
CA ARG A 59 -6.66 11.69 -5.31
C ARG A 59 -7.13 10.86 -4.13
N SER A 60 -8.22 10.12 -4.29
CA SER A 60 -8.72 9.21 -3.26
C SER A 60 -7.69 8.15 -2.89
N TYR A 61 -7.04 7.52 -3.87
CA TYR A 61 -5.99 6.53 -3.60
C TYR A 61 -4.80 7.15 -2.88
N LEU A 62 -4.35 8.32 -3.31
CA LEU A 62 -3.22 9.02 -2.70
C LEU A 62 -3.50 9.40 -1.24
N ASP A 63 -4.65 10.01 -0.97
CA ASP A 63 -5.04 10.45 0.38
C ASP A 63 -5.16 9.26 1.33
N ASN A 64 -5.80 8.17 0.89
CA ASN A 64 -5.92 6.95 1.67
C ASN A 64 -4.57 6.25 1.87
N TRP A 65 -3.69 6.28 0.87
CA TRP A 65 -2.35 5.71 0.97
C TRP A 65 -1.52 6.47 2.01
N PHE A 66 -1.52 7.80 1.97
CA PHE A 66 -0.82 8.64 2.95
C PHE A 66 -1.36 8.42 4.36
N ALA A 67 -2.69 8.33 4.51
CA ALA A 67 -3.31 8.01 5.79
C ALA A 67 -2.87 6.63 6.31
N GLY A 68 -2.83 5.61 5.44
CA GLY A 68 -2.35 4.27 5.77
C GLY A 68 -0.87 4.25 6.18
N MET A 69 -0.04 5.03 5.50
CA MET A 69 1.38 5.22 5.84
C MET A 69 1.60 6.17 7.03
N LYS A 70 0.55 6.78 7.58
CA LYS A 70 0.61 7.78 8.66
C LYS A 70 1.50 8.98 8.30
N VAL A 71 1.48 9.41 7.05
CA VAL A 71 2.19 10.61 6.58
C VAL A 71 1.33 11.83 6.87
N ASN A 72 1.80 12.69 7.78
CA ASN A 72 1.03 13.85 8.28
C ASN A 72 1.62 15.21 7.89
N ASP A 73 2.83 15.22 7.33
CA ASP A 73 3.55 16.44 7.01
C ASP A 73 4.41 16.30 5.73
N PHE A 74 4.98 17.41 5.30
CA PHE A 74 5.84 17.44 4.11
C PHE A 74 7.13 16.65 4.30
N VAL A 75 7.62 16.50 5.53
CA VAL A 75 8.83 15.72 5.82
C VAL A 75 8.57 14.23 5.57
N GLY A 76 7.50 13.68 6.16
CA GLY A 76 7.08 12.31 5.94
C GLY A 76 6.73 12.03 4.48
N LEU A 77 6.19 13.01 3.75
CA LEU A 77 5.96 12.87 2.31
C LEU A 77 7.28 12.68 1.54
N LYS A 78 8.30 13.52 1.82
CA LYS A 78 9.62 13.38 1.18
C LYS A 78 10.24 12.02 1.48
N GLU A 79 10.18 11.57 2.73
CA GLU A 79 10.70 10.24 3.13
C GLU A 79 9.98 9.11 2.40
N LEU A 80 8.65 9.16 2.31
CA LEU A 80 7.87 8.18 1.56
C LEU A 80 8.27 8.18 0.08
N MET A 81 8.39 9.35 -0.55
CA MET A 81 8.78 9.46 -1.95
C MET A 81 10.18 8.90 -2.21
N LEU A 82 11.15 9.20 -1.34
CA LEU A 82 12.51 8.65 -1.45
C LEU A 82 12.51 7.13 -1.28
N THR A 83 11.78 6.65 -0.28
CA THR A 83 11.66 5.22 0.03
C THR A 83 11.05 4.46 -1.14
N GLU A 84 9.96 4.94 -1.72
CA GLU A 84 9.34 4.30 -2.89
C GLU A 84 10.26 4.32 -4.12
N GLN A 85 11.02 5.40 -4.29
CA GLN A 85 11.96 5.53 -5.39
C GLN A 85 13.19 4.61 -5.25
N LEU A 86 13.60 4.34 -4.01
CA LEU A 86 14.63 3.35 -3.69
C LEU A 86 14.11 1.93 -3.93
N LYS A 87 12.89 1.61 -3.49
CA LYS A 87 12.24 0.30 -3.74
C LYS A 87 12.18 -0.04 -5.23
N LYS A 88 11.93 0.94 -6.10
CA LYS A 88 11.92 0.75 -7.57
C LYS A 88 13.30 0.48 -8.19
N ARG A 89 14.39 0.85 -7.50
CA ARG A 89 15.79 0.65 -7.95
C ARG A 89 16.44 -0.57 -7.34
N ALA A 90 15.94 -1.03 -6.19
CA ALA A 90 16.40 -2.24 -5.57
C ALA A 90 16.20 -3.44 -6.52
N PRO A 91 17.14 -4.38 -6.58
CA PRO A 91 16.96 -5.63 -7.33
C PRO A 91 15.67 -6.36 -6.91
N ILE A 92 14.97 -6.98 -7.87
CA ILE A 92 13.68 -7.65 -7.61
C ILE A 92 13.82 -8.73 -6.52
N GLU A 93 14.92 -9.49 -6.54
CA GLU A 93 15.25 -10.52 -5.54
C GLU A 93 15.29 -9.98 -4.10
N LEU A 94 15.74 -8.74 -3.95
CA LEU A 94 15.80 -8.02 -2.70
C LEU A 94 14.40 -7.56 -2.29
N VAL A 95 13.63 -7.00 -3.23
CA VAL A 95 12.26 -6.54 -2.99
C VAL A 95 11.33 -7.70 -2.60
N ASP A 96 11.49 -8.88 -3.21
CA ASP A 96 10.71 -10.08 -2.91
C ASP A 96 10.97 -10.60 -1.50
N HIS A 97 12.21 -10.50 -1.01
CA HIS A 97 12.55 -10.87 0.37
C HIS A 97 11.83 -9.99 1.42
N PHE A 98 11.44 -8.77 1.03
CA PHE A 98 10.79 -7.79 1.89
C PHE A 98 9.32 -7.55 1.56
N ILE A 99 8.69 -8.41 0.75
CA ILE A 99 7.29 -8.22 0.31
C ILE A 99 6.33 -8.03 1.50
N ASP A 100 6.47 -8.86 2.53
CA ASP A 100 5.59 -8.83 3.71
C ASP A 100 5.84 -7.61 4.62
N SER A 101 7.05 -7.02 4.55
CA SER A 101 7.44 -5.84 5.33
C SER A 101 7.46 -4.56 4.49
N ARG A 102 6.94 -4.60 3.26
CA ARG A 102 7.04 -3.48 2.31
C ARG A 102 6.37 -2.19 2.80
N ASP A 103 5.34 -2.32 3.62
CA ASP A 103 4.62 -1.21 4.27
C ASP A 103 5.31 -0.70 5.56
N GLU A 104 6.31 -1.43 6.08
CA GLU A 104 7.03 -1.07 7.31
C GLU A 104 8.16 -0.07 7.04
N PHE A 105 8.67 -0.04 5.80
CA PHE A 105 9.72 0.89 5.40
C PHE A 105 9.15 2.26 5.07
N LYS A 106 9.23 3.17 6.04
CA LYS A 106 8.85 4.59 5.89
C LYS A 106 10.06 5.52 5.70
N GLU A 107 11.23 5.07 6.12
CA GLU A 107 12.47 5.85 6.12
C GLU A 107 13.44 5.26 5.11
N ALA A 108 13.93 6.11 4.20
CA ALA A 108 14.78 5.67 3.11
C ALA A 108 16.13 5.15 3.62
N THR A 109 16.67 5.76 4.67
CA THR A 109 17.95 5.38 5.30
C THR A 109 17.91 3.96 5.87
N ILE A 110 16.86 3.61 6.60
CA ILE A 110 16.70 2.27 7.18
C ILE A 110 16.59 1.23 6.05
N LEU A 111 15.86 1.55 4.99
CA LEU A 111 15.77 0.67 3.83
C LEU A 111 17.14 0.49 3.15
N SER A 112 17.91 1.57 2.94
CA SER A 112 19.23 1.47 2.33
C SER A 112 20.19 0.62 3.17
N GLU A 113 20.20 0.78 4.50
CA GLU A 113 21.06 -0.01 5.38
C GLU A 113 20.76 -1.53 5.28
N LYS A 114 19.48 -1.89 5.21
CA LYS A 114 19.08 -3.30 5.02
C LYS A 114 19.48 -3.84 3.64
N LEU A 115 19.33 -3.03 2.59
CA LEU A 115 19.74 -3.40 1.23
C LEU A 115 21.26 -3.63 1.17
N ASP A 116 22.05 -2.71 1.72
CA ASP A 116 23.52 -2.80 1.77
C ASP A 116 23.99 -4.03 2.56
N HIS A 117 23.36 -4.30 3.71
CA HIS A 117 23.67 -5.48 4.51
C HIS A 117 23.41 -6.78 3.74
N PHE A 118 22.24 -6.90 3.10
CA PHE A 118 21.89 -8.08 2.32
C PHE A 118 22.85 -8.29 1.14
N GLU A 119 23.21 -7.22 0.42
CA GLU A 119 24.19 -7.32 -0.66
C GLU A 119 25.55 -7.82 -0.17
N THR A 120 25.98 -7.38 1.01
CA THR A 120 27.25 -7.80 1.61
C THR A 120 27.22 -9.29 1.95
N VAL A 121 26.13 -9.79 2.53
CA VAL A 121 25.95 -11.21 2.84
C VAL A 121 25.94 -12.05 1.56
N LYS A 122 25.23 -11.60 0.53
CA LYS A 122 25.19 -12.27 -0.78
C LYS A 122 26.56 -12.34 -1.45
N LYS A 123 27.36 -11.28 -1.38
CA LYS A 123 28.73 -11.25 -1.94
C LYS A 123 29.71 -12.17 -1.20
N SER A 124 29.38 -12.58 0.02
CA SER A 124 30.23 -13.40 0.89
C SER A 124 29.91 -14.90 0.86
N THR A 125 28.91 -15.31 0.07
CA THR A 125 28.46 -16.70 -0.11
C THR A 125 28.70 -17.15 -1.54
#